data_AF-A0A6A2XAX0-F1
#
_entry.id   AF-A0A6A2XAX0-F1
#
_cell.length_a   1.000
_cell.length_b   1.000
_cell.length_c   1.000
_cell.angle_alpha   90.00
_cell.angle_beta   90.00
_cell.angle_gamma   90.00
#
_symmetry.space_group_name_H-M   'P 1'
#
loop_
_entity.id
_entity.type
_entity.pdbx_description
1 polymer ?
#
loop_
_entity_poly.entity_id
_entity_poly.type
_entity_poly.pdbx_seq_one_letter_code
_entity_poly.pdbx_strand_id
1 'polypeptide(L)'
;MDKKRRRELVFCYGRNLCTITKFKTLENEDKPLVLKELRKLWDRQLPNLPWKKGEYDESNTLLLDDSPYKALRNPANTAVFPDPYQYMDAADCSLAPEGDLRKYLERLAEAENVQQFIEQNPFGQPAITETDPHWDFYSQIIEDKTLQAR
;
A
#
# COMPACT_ATOMS: atom_id res chain seq x y z
N MET A 1 22.09 -8.23 -5.37
CA MET A 1 21.15 -7.42 -6.18
C MET A 1 21.88 -6.85 -7.39
N ASP A 2 21.45 -7.24 -8.59
CA ASP A 2 22.08 -6.88 -9.87
C ASP A 2 22.15 -5.35 -10.08
N LYS A 3 23.25 -4.86 -10.67
CA LYS A 3 23.55 -3.43 -10.81
C LYS A 3 22.56 -2.71 -11.74
N LYS A 4 21.84 -3.43 -12.61
CA LYS A 4 20.85 -2.86 -13.55
C LYS A 4 19.52 -2.47 -12.87
N ARG A 5 18.98 -3.32 -11.97
CA ARG A 5 17.72 -3.04 -11.22
C ARG A 5 17.81 -1.85 -10.28
N ARG A 6 19.03 -1.47 -9.87
CA ARG A 6 19.30 -0.29 -9.03
C ARG A 6 18.96 1.05 -9.71
N ARG A 7 18.73 1.07 -11.03
CA ARG A 7 18.42 2.29 -11.80
C ARG A 7 16.92 2.59 -11.94
N GLU A 8 16.04 1.67 -11.53
CA GLU A 8 14.57 1.83 -11.65
C GLU A 8 13.90 2.18 -10.30
N LEU A 9 14.60 2.01 -9.17
CA LEU A 9 14.12 2.47 -7.87
C LEU A 9 14.22 4.00 -7.80
N VAL A 10 13.06 4.66 -7.80
CA VAL A 10 12.96 6.12 -7.87
C VAL A 10 13.29 6.79 -6.53
N PHE A 11 12.82 6.24 -5.40
CA PHE A 11 13.09 6.77 -4.06
C PHE A 11 12.80 5.72 -2.97
N CYS A 12 13.23 5.99 -1.73
CA CYS A 12 12.94 5.14 -0.58
C CYS A 12 11.92 5.82 0.36
N TYR A 13 10.79 5.17 0.58
CA TYR A 13 9.77 5.59 1.56
C TYR A 13 9.96 4.82 2.88
N GLY A 14 10.71 5.43 3.81
CA GLY A 14 10.94 4.86 5.15
C GLY A 14 9.82 5.14 6.16
N ARG A 15 9.88 4.46 7.32
CA ARG A 15 8.93 4.63 8.43
C ARG A 15 8.80 6.08 8.91
N ASN A 16 9.88 6.86 8.86
CA ASN A 16 9.92 8.27 9.25
C ASN A 16 9.03 9.17 8.38
N LEU A 17 8.63 8.72 7.18
CA LEU A 17 7.77 9.44 6.27
C LEU A 17 6.29 8.99 6.40
N CYS A 18 6.06 7.85 7.06
CA CYS A 18 4.71 7.33 7.30
C CYS A 18 3.98 8.21 8.33
N THR A 19 2.65 8.16 8.33
CA THR A 19 1.88 8.74 9.42
C THR A 19 1.89 7.76 10.59
N ILE A 20 2.55 8.15 11.68
CA ILE A 20 2.62 7.34 12.90
C ILE A 20 1.36 7.61 13.71
N THR A 21 0.60 6.56 14.01
CA THR A 21 -0.60 6.68 14.85
C THR A 21 -0.26 6.46 16.32
N LYS A 22 -1.19 6.83 17.21
CA LYS A 22 -1.10 6.50 18.64
C LYS A 22 -1.46 5.05 18.96
N PHE A 23 -1.94 4.30 17.96
CA PHE A 23 -2.44 2.95 18.08
C PHE A 23 -1.36 1.89 17.81
N LYS A 24 -1.65 0.67 18.25
CA LYS A 24 -0.85 -0.54 18.02
C LYS A 24 -1.61 -1.47 17.08
N THR A 25 -0.91 -2.39 16.41
CA THR A 25 -1.58 -3.39 15.57
C THR A 25 -2.34 -4.40 16.42
N LEU A 26 -3.48 -4.90 15.93
CA LEU A 26 -4.31 -5.86 16.68
C LEU A 26 -3.59 -7.19 16.92
N GLU A 27 -2.72 -7.59 15.99
CA GLU A 27 -1.99 -8.86 16.04
C GLU A 27 -0.75 -8.79 16.93
N ASN A 28 -0.27 -7.59 17.24
CA ASN A 28 0.95 -7.37 18.02
C ASN A 28 0.91 -6.00 18.71
N GLU A 29 0.73 -6.01 20.03
CA GLU A 29 0.60 -4.81 20.86
C GLU A 29 1.90 -3.99 20.95
N ASP A 30 3.06 -4.59 20.71
CA ASP A 30 4.33 -3.87 20.68
C ASP A 30 4.51 -3.10 19.36
N LYS A 31 3.91 -3.60 18.28
CA LYS A 31 4.07 -3.05 16.93
C LYS A 31 3.19 -1.81 16.74
N PRO A 32 3.79 -0.64 16.49
CA PRO A 32 3.04 0.59 16.25
C PRO A 32 2.32 0.53 14.90
N LEU A 33 1.08 0.98 14.87
CA LEU A 33 0.30 1.09 13.65
C LEU A 33 0.70 2.37 12.92
N VAL A 34 1.16 2.20 11.68
CA VAL A 34 1.58 3.29 10.79
C VAL A 34 0.81 3.24 9.48
N LEU A 35 0.51 4.41 8.93
CA LEU A 35 -0.21 4.55 7.67
C LEU A 35 0.74 5.00 6.56
N LYS A 36 0.59 4.39 5.38
CA LYS A 36 1.27 4.74 4.14
C LYS A 36 0.31 5.53 3.25
N GLU A 37 0.13 6.80 3.59
CA GLU A 37 -0.79 7.68 2.89
C GLU A 37 -0.23 8.12 1.53
N LEU A 38 -0.76 7.58 0.44
CA LEU A 38 -0.31 7.88 -0.93
C LEU A 38 -0.50 9.35 -1.31
N ARG A 39 -1.50 10.02 -0.71
CA ARG A 39 -1.70 11.47 -0.87
C ARG A 39 -0.45 12.30 -0.54
N LYS A 40 0.40 11.85 0.38
CA LYS A 40 1.70 12.50 0.65
C LYS A 40 2.61 12.55 -0.58
N LEU A 41 2.54 11.53 -1.43
CA LEU A 41 3.31 11.42 -2.67
C LEU A 41 2.67 12.29 -3.78
N TRP A 42 1.35 12.20 -3.92
CA TRP A 42 0.58 12.93 -4.93
C TRP A 42 0.64 14.45 -4.73
N ASP A 43 0.47 14.90 -3.48
CA ASP A 43 0.54 16.31 -3.10
C ASP A 43 1.97 16.85 -2.99
N ARG A 44 2.98 16.00 -3.17
CA ARG A 44 4.41 16.30 -2.98
C ARG A 44 4.73 16.90 -1.61
N GLN A 45 4.22 16.27 -0.56
CA GLN A 45 4.51 16.67 0.82
C GLN A 45 5.91 16.20 1.29
N LEU A 46 6.55 15.29 0.54
CA LEU A 46 7.89 14.81 0.84
C LEU A 46 8.97 15.57 0.03
N PRO A 47 10.15 15.83 0.61
CA PRO A 47 11.23 16.53 -0.07
C PRO A 47 11.82 15.68 -1.21
N ASN A 48 12.32 16.36 -2.26
CA ASN A 48 13.10 15.76 -3.36
C ASN A 48 12.40 14.67 -4.18
N LEU A 49 11.05 14.67 -4.24
CA LEU A 49 10.33 13.78 -5.15
C LEU A 49 10.57 14.21 -6.62
N PRO A 50 10.94 13.28 -7.51
CA PRO A 50 11.39 13.58 -8.88
C PRO A 50 10.25 13.88 -9.86
N TRP A 51 9.00 13.60 -9.50
CA TRP A 51 7.81 13.93 -10.28
C TRP A 51 7.19 15.26 -9.88
N LYS A 52 6.29 15.77 -10.71
CA LYS A 52 5.49 16.99 -10.45
C LYS A 52 4.17 16.66 -9.75
N LYS A 53 3.60 17.66 -9.06
CA LYS A 53 2.29 17.50 -8.42
C LYS A 53 1.24 17.28 -9.52
N GLY A 54 0.39 16.26 -9.36
CA GLY A 54 -0.60 15.86 -10.36
C GLY A 54 -0.08 14.91 -11.44
N GLU A 55 1.20 14.50 -11.39
CA GLU A 55 1.72 13.44 -12.28
C GLU A 55 1.27 12.05 -11.81
N TYR A 56 1.08 11.90 -10.50
CA TYR A 56 0.54 10.69 -9.88
C TYR A 56 -0.66 11.02 -9.00
N ASP A 57 -1.65 10.15 -9.04
CA ASP A 57 -2.89 10.19 -8.25
C ASP A 57 -3.45 8.77 -8.07
N GLU A 58 -4.69 8.65 -7.58
CA GLU A 58 -5.37 7.38 -7.38
C GLU A 58 -5.57 6.56 -8.67
N SER A 59 -5.62 7.20 -9.84
CA SER A 59 -5.86 6.52 -11.12
C SER A 59 -4.64 5.80 -11.67
N ASN A 60 -3.43 6.14 -11.20
CA ASN A 60 -2.18 5.61 -11.74
C ASN A 60 -1.16 5.17 -10.68
N THR A 61 -1.55 5.12 -9.40
CA THR A 61 -0.68 4.72 -8.29
C THR A 61 -1.25 3.52 -7.54
N LEU A 62 -0.44 2.48 -7.34
CA LEU A 62 -0.75 1.34 -6.49
C LEU A 62 0.13 1.33 -5.23
N LEU A 63 -0.48 1.09 -4.07
CA LEU A 63 0.21 0.59 -2.87
C LEU A 63 0.16 -0.95 -2.83
N LEU A 64 1.31 -1.59 -2.91
CA LEU A 64 1.45 -3.02 -2.69
C LEU A 64 2.03 -3.26 -1.29
N ASP A 65 1.26 -3.88 -0.40
CA ASP A 65 1.66 -4.12 0.99
C ASP A 65 0.90 -5.33 1.56
N ASP A 66 1.51 -6.15 2.42
CA ASP A 66 0.86 -7.34 2.99
C ASP A 66 -0.09 -7.04 4.16
N SER A 67 -0.21 -5.78 4.58
CA SER A 67 -0.98 -5.36 5.75
C SER A 67 -2.07 -4.34 5.37
N PRO A 68 -3.35 -4.76 5.28
CA PRO A 68 -4.46 -3.89 4.90
C PRO A 68 -4.55 -2.57 5.68
N TYR A 69 -4.27 -2.59 6.99
CA TYR A 69 -4.36 -1.38 7.83
C TYR A 69 -3.43 -0.24 7.40
N LYS A 70 -2.35 -0.50 6.65
CA LYS A 70 -1.44 0.56 6.21
C LYS A 70 -2.09 1.49 5.19
N ALA A 71 -3.18 1.06 4.54
CA ALA A 71 -3.90 1.79 3.52
C ALA A 71 -5.19 2.48 4.03
N LEU A 72 -5.50 2.46 5.33
CA LEU A 72 -6.80 2.92 5.88
C LEU A 72 -7.25 4.32 5.44
N ARG A 73 -6.31 5.24 5.15
CA ARG A 73 -6.62 6.62 4.71
C ARG A 73 -6.43 6.84 3.21
N ASN A 74 -6.08 5.80 2.46
CA ASN A 74 -6.02 5.87 1.00
C ASN A 74 -7.42 5.71 0.41
N PRO A 75 -7.70 6.31 -0.76
CA PRO A 75 -8.94 6.04 -1.48
C PRO A 75 -9.14 4.54 -1.75
N ALA A 76 -10.39 4.11 -1.85
CA ALA A 76 -10.70 2.72 -2.19
C ALA A 76 -10.01 2.31 -3.50
N ASN A 77 -9.67 1.03 -3.61
CA ASN A 77 -9.07 0.44 -4.80
C ASN A 77 -7.74 1.10 -5.22
N THR A 78 -6.93 1.61 -4.29
CA THR A 78 -5.56 2.10 -4.58
C THR A 78 -4.47 1.23 -3.98
N ALA A 79 -4.85 0.07 -3.43
CA ALA A 79 -3.95 -0.86 -2.80
C ALA A 79 -4.39 -2.32 -3.02
N VAL A 80 -3.44 -3.24 -3.03
CA VAL A 80 -3.69 -4.69 -3.01
C VAL A 80 -2.81 -5.34 -1.95
N PHE A 81 -3.30 -6.45 -1.37
CA PHE A 81 -2.73 -7.01 -0.16
C PHE A 81 -2.40 -8.50 -0.32
N PRO A 82 -1.26 -8.87 -0.95
CA PRO A 82 -0.84 -10.27 -1.02
C PRO A 82 -0.73 -10.88 0.38
N ASP A 83 -0.81 -12.21 0.46
CA ASP A 83 -0.54 -12.91 1.71
C ASP A 83 0.91 -12.66 2.17
N PRO A 84 1.17 -12.54 3.49
CA PRO A 84 2.52 -12.31 3.99
C PRO A 84 3.45 -13.48 3.65
N TYR A 85 4.63 -13.16 3.11
CA TYR A 85 5.66 -14.15 2.80
C TYR A 85 5.98 -15.03 4.00
N GLN A 86 5.95 -16.36 3.80
CA GLN A 86 6.35 -17.35 4.79
C GLN A 86 7.64 -18.02 4.37
N TYR A 87 8.70 -17.87 5.16
CA TYR A 87 10.03 -18.42 4.81
C TYR A 87 10.07 -19.96 4.71
N MET A 88 9.09 -20.64 5.31
CA MET A 88 8.92 -22.10 5.24
C MET A 88 8.13 -22.55 4.01
N ASP A 89 7.47 -21.64 3.31
CA ASP A 89 6.78 -21.95 2.07
C ASP A 89 7.77 -22.00 0.90
N ALA A 90 8.34 -23.18 0.69
CA ALA A 90 9.25 -23.43 -0.42
C ALA A 90 8.53 -23.44 -1.79
N ALA A 91 7.19 -23.45 -1.81
CA ALA A 91 6.39 -23.41 -3.02
C ALA A 91 5.99 -21.97 -3.43
N ASP A 92 6.29 -20.97 -2.58
CA ASP A 92 6.02 -19.57 -2.91
C ASP A 92 6.76 -19.19 -4.20
N CYS A 93 5.95 -18.92 -5.22
CA CYS A 93 6.39 -18.48 -6.53
C CYS A 93 5.66 -17.20 -6.96
N SER A 94 5.06 -16.45 -6.04
CA SER A 94 4.17 -15.33 -6.35
C SER A 94 4.88 -14.22 -7.15
N LEU A 95 6.17 -14.01 -6.86
CA LEU A 95 7.04 -13.05 -7.58
C LEU A 95 7.85 -13.67 -8.74
N ALA A 96 7.73 -14.98 -8.97
CA ALA A 96 8.40 -15.65 -10.09
C ALA A 96 7.83 -15.18 -11.45
N PRO A 97 8.50 -15.44 -12.60
CA PRO A 97 7.99 -15.04 -13.92
C PRO A 97 6.54 -15.44 -14.20
N GLU A 98 6.13 -16.61 -13.73
CA GLU A 98 4.76 -17.12 -13.89
C GLU A 98 3.88 -16.93 -12.67
N GLY A 99 4.40 -16.25 -11.64
CA GLY A 99 3.75 -15.99 -10.37
C GLY A 99 2.50 -15.12 -10.51
N ASP A 100 1.53 -15.37 -9.66
CA ASP A 100 0.23 -14.71 -9.66
C ASP A 100 0.34 -13.19 -9.44
N LEU A 101 1.11 -12.73 -8.45
CA LEU A 101 1.31 -11.31 -8.17
C LEU A 101 2.04 -10.63 -9.31
N ARG A 102 3.06 -11.28 -9.90
CA ARG A 102 3.75 -10.71 -11.05
C ARG A 102 2.81 -10.52 -12.24
N LYS A 103 2.05 -11.57 -12.61
CA LYS A 103 1.06 -11.50 -13.68
C LYS A 103 -0.03 -10.47 -13.42
N TYR A 104 -0.45 -10.33 -12.17
CA TYR A 104 -1.40 -9.30 -11.75
C TYR A 104 -0.86 -7.89 -12.02
N LEU A 105 0.38 -7.62 -11.59
CA LEU A 105 1.02 -6.32 -11.79
C LEU A 105 1.32 -6.01 -13.27
N GLU A 106 1.65 -7.02 -14.07
CA GLU A 106 1.82 -6.87 -15.52
C GLU A 106 0.51 -6.44 -16.19
N ARG A 107 -0.63 -7.08 -15.84
CA ARG A 107 -1.96 -6.68 -16.32
C ARG A 107 -2.37 -5.29 -15.83
N LEU A 108 -2.08 -4.96 -14.57
CA LEU A 108 -2.38 -3.65 -13.99
C LEU A 108 -1.57 -2.54 -14.70
N ALA A 109 -0.33 -2.81 -15.09
CA ALA A 109 0.51 -1.84 -15.79
C ALA A 109 -0.02 -1.49 -17.19
N GLU A 110 -0.86 -2.34 -17.79
CA GLU A 110 -1.54 -2.10 -19.05
C GLU A 110 -2.91 -1.40 -18.87
N ALA A 111 -3.41 -1.29 -17.63
CA ALA A 111 -4.71 -0.69 -17.35
C ALA A 111 -4.66 0.85 -17.41
N GLU A 112 -5.74 1.46 -17.92
CA GLU A 112 -5.86 2.92 -17.99
C GLU A 112 -6.13 3.56 -16.62
N ASN A 113 -6.77 2.82 -15.70
CA ASN A 113 -7.15 3.30 -14.38
C ASN A 113 -6.98 2.20 -13.32
N VAL A 114 -6.12 2.47 -12.34
CA VAL A 114 -5.79 1.55 -11.24
C VAL A 114 -7.01 1.21 -10.39
N GLN A 115 -7.82 2.20 -10.01
CA GLN A 115 -8.99 1.96 -9.15
C GLN A 115 -10.01 1.05 -9.82
N GLN A 116 -10.35 1.33 -11.08
CA GLN A 116 -11.29 0.53 -11.84
C GLN A 116 -10.75 -0.90 -12.06
N PHE A 117 -9.46 -1.04 -12.34
CA PHE A 117 -8.86 -2.36 -12.52
C PHE A 117 -8.94 -3.19 -11.24
N ILE A 118 -8.57 -2.62 -10.08
CA ILE A 118 -8.57 -3.32 -8.79
C ILE A 118 -9.99 -3.68 -8.36
N GLU A 119 -10.95 -2.78 -8.55
CA GLU A 119 -12.37 -3.06 -8.26
C GLU A 119 -12.87 -4.31 -9.00
N GLN A 120 -12.50 -4.45 -10.27
CA GLN A 120 -12.90 -5.58 -11.12
C GLN A 120 -12.01 -6.83 -10.93
N ASN A 121 -10.81 -6.66 -10.39
CA ASN A 121 -9.80 -7.70 -10.25
C ASN A 121 -9.17 -7.57 -8.84
N PRO A 122 -9.89 -7.92 -7.76
CA PRO A 122 -9.30 -7.90 -6.43
C PRO A 122 -8.16 -8.93 -6.32
N PHE A 123 -7.15 -8.64 -5.51
CA PHE A 123 -5.98 -9.51 -5.32
C PHE A 123 -5.58 -9.60 -3.85
N GLY A 124 -5.42 -10.83 -3.36
CA GLY A 124 -5.00 -11.13 -1.99
C GLY A 124 -6.09 -10.88 -0.94
N GLN A 125 -5.67 -10.43 0.23
CA GLN A 125 -6.51 -10.10 1.37
C GLN A 125 -7.43 -8.90 1.06
N PRO A 126 -8.65 -8.85 1.64
CA PRO A 126 -9.56 -7.74 1.43
C PRO A 126 -9.05 -6.46 2.09
N ALA A 127 -9.42 -5.31 1.51
CA ALA A 127 -9.29 -4.02 2.19
C ALA A 127 -10.16 -3.98 3.44
N ILE A 128 -9.70 -3.25 4.47
CA ILE A 128 -10.53 -2.99 5.66
C ILE A 128 -11.61 -1.99 5.29
N THR A 129 -12.86 -2.40 5.50
CA THR A 129 -14.06 -1.59 5.28
C THR A 129 -14.96 -1.67 6.51
N GLU A 130 -16.13 -1.01 6.47
CA GLU A 130 -17.15 -1.06 7.52
C GLU A 130 -17.64 -2.47 7.87
N THR A 131 -17.39 -3.46 6.99
CA THR A 131 -17.75 -4.86 7.25
C THR A 131 -16.68 -5.63 8.03
N ASP A 132 -15.53 -5.04 8.31
CA ASP A 132 -14.47 -5.67 9.09
C ASP A 132 -14.93 -5.91 10.56
N PRO A 133 -14.69 -7.09 11.15
CA PRO A 133 -15.07 -7.37 12.54
C PRO A 133 -14.49 -6.38 13.58
N HIS A 134 -13.38 -5.72 13.24
CA HIS A 134 -12.70 -4.74 14.07
C HIS A 134 -12.91 -3.30 13.57
N TRP A 135 -13.98 -3.04 12.82
CA TRP A 135 -14.24 -1.71 12.26
C TRP A 135 -14.26 -0.60 13.32
N ASP A 136 -14.83 -0.86 14.50
CA ASP A 136 -14.84 0.10 15.61
C ASP A 136 -13.43 0.55 16.04
N PHE A 137 -12.43 -0.32 15.89
CA PHE A 137 -11.03 0.02 16.15
C PHE A 137 -10.44 0.84 14.99
N TYR A 138 -10.67 0.42 13.74
CA TYR A 138 -10.08 1.06 12.57
C TYR A 138 -10.72 2.42 12.22
N SER A 139 -12.01 2.59 12.44
CA SER A 139 -12.74 3.86 12.22
C SER A 139 -12.15 5.00 13.06
N GLN A 140 -11.79 4.73 14.32
CA GLN A 140 -11.10 5.68 15.19
C GLN A 140 -9.79 6.20 14.60
N ILE A 141 -9.08 5.38 13.82
CA ILE A 141 -7.82 5.74 13.18
C ILE A 141 -8.07 6.61 11.94
N ILE A 142 -9.08 6.25 11.15
CA ILE A 142 -9.49 6.98 9.95
C ILE A 142 -9.95 8.40 10.31
N GLU A 143 -10.71 8.51 11.41
CA GLU A 143 -11.32 9.76 11.88
C GLU A 143 -10.37 10.66 12.69
N ASP A 144 -9.19 10.16 13.08
CA ASP A 144 -8.24 10.91 13.90
C ASP A 144 -7.61 12.09 13.12
N LYS A 145 -8.23 13.26 13.25
CA LYS A 145 -7.79 14.52 12.65
C LYS A 145 -6.46 15.03 13.20
N THR A 146 -5.97 14.49 14.31
CA THR A 146 -4.66 14.85 14.85
C THR A 146 -3.52 14.18 14.08
N LEU A 147 -3.83 13.14 13.28
CA LEU A 147 -2.90 12.50 12.36
C LEU A 147 -2.64 13.42 11.16
N GLN A 148 -1.72 14.36 11.35
CA GLN A 148 -1.21 15.17 10.26
C GLN A 148 -0.24 14.37 9.42
N ALA A 149 -0.41 14.51 8.11
CA ALA A 149 0.62 14.21 7.16
C ALA A 149 1.76 15.23 7.36
N ARG A 150 2.74 14.90 8.22
CA ARG A 150 4.00 15.65 8.32
C ARG A 150 4.73 15.65 6.98
#